data_AF-A0A3M0HTJ3-F1
#
_entry.id   AF-A0A3M0HTJ3-F1
#
_cell.length_a   1.000
_cell.length_b   1.000
_cell.length_c   1.000
_cell.angle_alpha   90.00
_cell.angle_beta   90.00
_cell.angle_gamma   90.00
#
_symmetry.space_group_name_H-M   'P 1'
#
loop_
_entity.id
_entity.type
_entity.pdbx_description
1 polymer ?
#
loop_
_entity_poly.entity_id
_entity_poly.type
_entity_poly.pdbx_seq_one_letter_code
_entity_poly.pdbx_strand_id
1 'polypeptide(L)'
;MDGERHRDGAALVVGTYAAEPHHLRLAETLVTALLDSGLDEREAAWTTWTVIYFTLGLTQEQQAAEHQPLDDRLANAVSRTTHPALHRVLDHLSPGTFDDRFEYGLAAILGGR
;
A
#
# COMPACT_ATOMS: atom_id res chain seq x y z
N MET A 1 -11.87 20.78 -19.94
CA MET A 1 -12.61 19.57 -19.49
C MET A 1 -11.60 18.76 -18.71
N ASP A 2 -11.51 19.12 -17.44
CA ASP A 2 -10.39 18.85 -16.57
C ASP A 2 -10.39 17.39 -16.11
N GLY A 3 -9.27 16.72 -16.35
CA GLY A 3 -8.99 15.39 -15.83
C GLY A 3 -8.57 15.49 -14.37
N GLU A 4 -9.54 15.48 -13.47
CA GLU A 4 -9.25 15.30 -12.05
C GLU A 4 -8.87 13.84 -11.80
N ARG A 5 -7.55 13.59 -11.80
CA ARG A 5 -6.94 12.51 -11.01
C ARG A 5 -7.58 12.58 -9.63
N HIS A 6 -8.19 11.48 -9.16
CA HIS A 6 -8.81 11.40 -7.83
C HIS A 6 -7.76 11.73 -6.75
N ARG A 7 -7.68 13.00 -6.40
CA ARG A 7 -6.60 13.63 -5.63
C ARG A 7 -6.65 13.24 -4.15
N ASP A 8 -7.81 12.76 -3.69
CA ASP A 8 -8.09 12.45 -2.28
C ASP A 8 -8.57 11.01 -2.04
N GLY A 9 -8.44 10.11 -3.02
CA GLY A 9 -9.03 8.76 -2.95
C GLY A 9 -8.52 7.91 -1.78
N ALA A 10 -7.29 8.17 -1.32
CA ALA A 10 -6.68 7.39 -0.23
C ALA A 10 -7.04 7.91 1.18
N ALA A 11 -7.49 9.17 1.32
CA ALA A 11 -7.84 9.77 2.62
C ALA A 11 -9.23 9.36 3.15
N LEU A 12 -9.98 8.57 2.38
CA LEU A 12 -11.42 8.37 2.53
C LEU A 12 -11.79 6.89 2.72
N VAL A 13 -11.03 6.12 3.49
CA VAL A 13 -11.36 4.69 3.71
C VAL A 13 -11.17 4.26 5.16
N VAL A 14 -12.14 4.60 6.01
CA VAL A 14 -12.51 3.79 7.18
C VAL A 14 -14.02 3.91 7.41
N GLY A 15 -14.76 2.82 7.21
CA GLY A 15 -16.12 2.63 7.76
C GLY A 15 -17.31 2.75 6.80
N THR A 16 -17.21 3.49 5.68
CA THR A 16 -18.40 3.84 4.87
C THR A 16 -18.59 3.02 3.57
N TYR A 17 -17.56 2.30 3.11
CA TYR A 17 -17.57 1.67 1.77
C TYR A 17 -18.09 0.22 1.69
N ALA A 18 -18.50 -0.37 2.82
CA ALA A 18 -18.82 -1.80 2.89
C ALA A 18 -20.06 -2.25 2.08
N ALA A 19 -20.85 -1.33 1.51
CA ALA A 19 -22.11 -1.68 0.83
C ALA A 19 -22.30 -1.05 -0.56
N GLU A 20 -21.31 -0.29 -1.08
CA GLU A 20 -21.45 0.24 -2.42
C GLU A 20 -21.21 -0.84 -3.48
N PRO A 21 -22.02 -0.89 -4.57
CA PRO A 21 -21.94 -1.96 -5.56
C PRO A 21 -20.55 -2.16 -6.19
N HIS A 22 -19.76 -1.09 -6.32
CA HIS A 22 -18.42 -1.16 -6.91
C HIS A 22 -17.41 -1.81 -5.95
N HIS A 23 -17.49 -1.50 -4.66
CA HIS A 23 -16.64 -2.10 -3.62
C HIS A 23 -16.97 -3.56 -3.38
N LEU A 24 -18.27 -3.90 -3.38
CA LEU A 24 -18.71 -5.28 -3.28
C LEU A 24 -18.20 -6.13 -4.45
N ARG A 25 -18.22 -5.60 -5.69
CA ARG A 25 -17.66 -6.33 -6.84
C ARG A 25 -16.15 -6.53 -6.76
N LEU A 26 -15.41 -5.53 -6.29
CA LEU A 26 -13.97 -5.65 -6.08
C LEU A 26 -13.66 -6.70 -5.01
N ALA A 27 -14.34 -6.62 -3.86
CA ALA A 27 -14.18 -7.57 -2.77
C ALA A 27 -14.53 -9.01 -3.20
N GLU A 28 -15.66 -9.19 -3.90
CA GLU A 28 -16.07 -10.47 -4.46
C GLU A 28 -14.97 -11.04 -5.36
N THR A 29 -14.46 -10.23 -6.31
CA THR A 29 -13.41 -10.68 -7.24
C THR A 29 -12.13 -11.12 -6.52
N LEU A 30 -11.69 -10.36 -5.51
CA LEU A 30 -10.49 -10.69 -4.73
C LEU A 30 -10.69 -11.96 -3.91
N VAL A 31 -11.81 -12.07 -3.20
CA VAL A 31 -12.12 -13.23 -2.36
C VAL A 31 -12.26 -14.48 -3.23
N THR A 32 -12.97 -14.41 -4.37
CA THR A 32 -13.08 -15.53 -5.31
C THR A 32 -11.70 -15.99 -5.79
N ALA A 33 -10.85 -15.08 -6.25
CA ALA A 33 -9.51 -15.45 -6.73
C ALA A 33 -8.64 -16.12 -5.65
N LEU A 34 -8.72 -15.64 -4.41
CA LEU A 34 -7.99 -16.20 -3.28
C LEU A 34 -8.52 -17.58 -2.88
N LEU A 35 -9.84 -17.78 -2.87
CA LEU A 35 -10.44 -19.11 -2.66
C LEU A 35 -10.07 -20.08 -3.79
N ASP A 36 -10.12 -19.64 -5.04
CA ASP A 36 -9.75 -20.44 -6.22
C ASP A 36 -8.26 -20.83 -6.21
N SER A 37 -7.41 -20.06 -5.52
CA SER A 37 -6.00 -20.39 -5.29
C SER A 37 -5.77 -21.45 -4.21
N GLY A 38 -6.82 -21.84 -3.48
CA GLY A 38 -6.79 -22.89 -2.45
C GLY A 38 -6.65 -22.40 -1.01
N LEU A 39 -6.77 -21.10 -0.75
CA LEU A 39 -6.84 -20.56 0.62
C LEU A 39 -8.16 -20.93 1.28
N ASP A 40 -8.14 -21.09 2.61
CA ASP A 40 -9.40 -21.23 3.35
C ASP A 40 -10.18 -19.90 3.44
N GLU A 41 -11.43 -19.96 3.88
CA GLU A 41 -12.31 -18.78 3.98
C GLU A 41 -11.71 -17.66 4.85
N ARG A 42 -11.02 -18.02 5.93
CA ARG A 42 -10.42 -17.05 6.84
C ARG A 42 -9.20 -16.42 6.20
N GLU A 43 -8.33 -17.22 5.62
CA GLU A 43 -7.13 -16.78 4.93
C GLU A 43 -7.49 -15.88 3.76
N ALA A 44 -8.45 -16.25 2.91
CA ALA A 44 -8.92 -15.44 1.80
C ALA A 44 -9.47 -14.08 2.28
N ALA A 45 -10.28 -14.07 3.34
CA ALA A 45 -10.81 -12.84 3.91
C ALA A 45 -9.72 -11.94 4.49
N TRP A 46 -8.77 -12.51 5.23
CA TRP A 46 -7.69 -11.74 5.86
C TRP A 46 -6.70 -11.22 4.84
N THR A 47 -6.30 -12.04 3.87
CA THR A 47 -5.43 -11.63 2.76
C THR A 47 -6.08 -10.51 1.94
N THR A 48 -7.39 -10.59 1.67
CA THR A 48 -8.12 -9.48 1.01
C THR A 48 -7.96 -8.17 1.77
N TRP A 49 -8.21 -8.18 3.08
CA TRP A 49 -8.05 -6.98 3.90
C TRP A 49 -6.60 -6.50 3.96
N THR A 50 -5.64 -7.40 4.06
CA THR A 50 -4.22 -7.06 4.07
C THR A 50 -3.80 -6.38 2.78
N VAL A 51 -4.22 -6.88 1.62
CA VAL A 51 -3.94 -6.26 0.30
C VAL A 51 -4.56 -4.86 0.23
N ILE A 52 -5.80 -4.69 0.69
CA ILE A 52 -6.49 -3.39 0.68
C ILE A 52 -5.74 -2.39 1.58
N TYR A 53 -5.46 -2.75 2.83
CA TYR A 53 -4.76 -1.86 3.77
C TYR A 53 -3.35 -1.50 3.31
N PHE A 54 -2.63 -2.48 2.76
CA PHE A 54 -1.30 -2.27 2.20
C PHE A 54 -1.35 -1.27 1.03
N THR A 55 -2.25 -1.50 0.08
CA THR A 55 -2.40 -0.64 -1.12
C THR A 55 -2.77 0.79 -0.73
N LEU A 56 -3.72 0.95 0.20
CA LEU A 56 -4.14 2.26 0.69
C LEU A 56 -3.00 2.99 1.40
N GLY A 57 -2.33 2.33 2.35
CA GLY A 57 -1.22 2.93 3.10
C GLY A 57 -0.06 3.35 2.20
N LEU A 58 0.31 2.50 1.22
CA LEU A 58 1.35 2.84 0.25
C LEU A 58 0.96 4.03 -0.63
N THR A 59 -0.29 4.04 -1.11
CA THR A 59 -0.82 5.15 -1.93
C THR A 59 -0.82 6.46 -1.16
N GLN A 60 -1.22 6.43 0.12
CA GLN A 60 -1.18 7.62 1.00
C GLN A 60 0.24 8.17 1.16
N GLU A 61 1.23 7.30 1.41
CA GLU A 61 2.64 7.70 1.53
C GLU A 61 3.19 8.28 0.22
N GLN A 62 2.86 7.66 -0.92
CA GLN A 62 3.26 8.16 -2.24
C GLN A 62 2.68 9.55 -2.51
N GLN A 63 1.37 9.73 -2.27
CA GLN A 63 0.72 11.01 -2.42
C GLN A 63 1.32 12.07 -1.48
N ALA A 64 1.63 11.72 -0.23
CA ALA A 64 2.28 12.63 0.71
C ALA A 64 3.67 13.07 0.22
N ALA A 65 4.46 12.15 -0.32
CA ALA A 65 5.79 12.42 -0.87
C ALA A 65 5.76 13.32 -2.12
N GLU A 66 4.74 13.19 -2.98
CA GLU A 66 4.53 14.07 -4.14
C GLU A 66 4.24 15.52 -3.73
N HIS A 67 3.51 15.72 -2.62
CA HIS A 67 3.14 17.06 -2.14
C HIS A 67 4.26 17.71 -1.30
N GLN A 68 5.15 16.91 -0.72
CA GLN A 68 6.23 17.38 0.12
C GLN A 68 7.41 16.39 0.01
N PRO A 69 8.47 16.73 -0.75
CA PRO A 69 9.56 15.80 -1.04
C PRO A 69 10.13 15.19 0.26
N LEU A 70 9.88 13.90 0.43
CA LEU A 70 10.25 13.16 1.64
C LEU A 70 11.78 12.99 1.76
N ASP A 71 12.47 12.94 0.62
CA ASP A 71 13.91 12.69 0.50
C ASP A 71 14.74 13.63 1.35
N ASP A 72 14.50 14.94 1.21
CA ASP A 72 15.27 15.93 1.94
C ASP A 72 15.01 15.85 3.45
N ARG A 73 13.85 15.37 3.90
CA ARG A 73 13.58 15.26 5.34
C ARG A 73 14.15 14.01 5.95
N LEU A 74 13.91 12.86 5.33
CA LEU A 74 14.37 11.59 5.85
C LEU A 74 15.90 11.50 5.78
N ALA A 75 16.50 11.87 4.66
CA ALA A 75 17.96 11.85 4.52
C ALA A 75 18.66 12.78 5.52
N ASN A 76 18.08 13.97 5.79
CA ASN A 76 18.65 14.89 6.76
C ASN A 76 18.43 14.47 8.22
N ALA A 77 17.40 13.65 8.51
CA ALA A 77 17.14 13.14 9.86
C ALA A 77 17.95 11.87 10.20
N VAL A 78 18.41 11.12 9.19
CA VAL A 78 19.06 9.83 9.38
C VAL A 78 20.57 9.98 9.57
N SER A 79 21.02 9.92 10.83
CA SER A 79 22.44 9.87 11.17
C SER A 79 23.04 8.46 11.15
N ARG A 80 24.28 8.34 10.63
CA ARG A 80 25.09 7.10 10.69
C ARG A 80 25.36 6.61 12.10
N THR A 81 25.47 7.53 13.07
CA THR A 81 25.88 7.20 14.44
C THR A 81 24.70 6.82 15.31
N THR A 82 23.54 7.47 15.13
CA THR A 82 22.34 7.23 15.94
C THR A 82 21.35 6.28 15.27
N HIS A 83 21.34 6.20 13.94
CA HIS A 83 20.43 5.36 13.15
C HIS A 83 21.20 4.46 12.16
N PRO A 84 22.19 3.66 12.61
CA PRO A 84 23.09 2.93 11.70
C PRO A 84 22.38 1.93 10.79
N ALA A 85 21.29 1.28 11.25
CA ALA A 85 20.52 0.35 10.43
C ALA A 85 19.73 1.09 9.35
N LEU A 86 19.03 2.17 9.72
CA LEU A 86 18.24 2.99 8.79
C LEU A 86 19.14 3.64 7.75
N HIS A 87 20.31 4.12 8.16
CA HIS A 87 21.29 4.68 7.23
C HIS A 87 21.77 3.65 6.19
N ARG A 88 21.89 2.35 6.54
CA ARG A 88 22.32 1.32 5.58
C ARG A 88 21.32 1.07 4.45
N VAL A 89 20.05 1.41 4.66
CA VAL A 89 18.96 1.09 3.72
C VAL A 89 18.28 2.36 3.17
N LEU A 90 18.82 3.54 3.47
CA LEU A 90 18.19 4.83 3.17
C LEU A 90 17.83 4.98 1.68
N ASP A 91 18.69 4.51 0.79
CA ASP A 91 18.48 4.57 -0.67
C ASP A 91 17.23 3.79 -1.12
N HIS A 92 16.84 2.75 -0.38
CA HIS A 92 15.65 1.95 -0.65
C HIS A 92 14.34 2.59 -0.16
N LEU A 93 14.44 3.64 0.66
CA LEU A 93 13.30 4.33 1.27
C LEU A 93 12.89 5.61 0.52
N SER A 94 13.56 5.92 -0.60
CA SER A 94 13.26 7.10 -1.39
C SER A 94 11.87 7.02 -2.07
N PRO A 95 11.23 8.15 -2.39
CA PRO A 95 10.02 8.22 -3.19
C PRO A 95 10.13 7.52 -4.56
N GLY A 96 11.34 7.37 -5.10
CA GLY A 96 11.56 6.65 -6.36
C GLY A 96 11.24 5.14 -6.30
N THR A 97 11.04 4.56 -5.11
CA THR A 97 10.87 3.11 -4.93
C THR A 97 9.44 2.69 -4.62
N PHE A 98 8.42 3.55 -4.75
CA PHE A 98 7.04 3.19 -4.41
C PHE A 98 6.51 2.02 -5.24
N ASP A 99 6.77 1.99 -6.55
CA ASP A 99 6.37 0.88 -7.42
C ASP A 99 7.06 -0.44 -7.02
N ASP A 100 8.38 -0.40 -6.78
CA ASP A 100 9.13 -1.58 -6.31
C ASP A 100 8.62 -2.09 -4.96
N ARG A 101 8.27 -1.16 -4.05
CA ARG A 101 7.70 -1.49 -2.73
C ARG A 101 6.31 -2.10 -2.87
N PHE A 102 5.49 -1.63 -3.82
CA PHE A 102 4.19 -2.21 -4.13
C PHE A 102 4.32 -3.66 -4.59
N GLU A 103 5.13 -3.89 -5.63
CA GLU A 103 5.34 -5.22 -6.21
C GLU A 103 5.92 -6.19 -5.18
N TYR A 104 6.94 -5.76 -4.43
CA TYR A 104 7.52 -6.57 -3.36
C TYR A 104 6.50 -6.90 -2.27
N GLY A 105 5.74 -5.91 -1.79
CA GLY A 105 4.77 -6.10 -0.73
C GLY A 105 3.63 -7.02 -1.14
N LEU A 106 3.09 -6.84 -2.34
CA LEU A 106 2.05 -7.71 -2.88
C LEU A 106 2.54 -9.14 -3.07
N ALA A 107 3.73 -9.32 -3.62
CA ALA A 107 4.35 -10.63 -3.75
C ALA A 107 4.61 -11.29 -2.38
N ALA A 108 5.00 -10.52 -1.36
CA ALA A 108 5.19 -11.05 -0.01
C ALA A 108 3.87 -11.44 0.67
N ILE A 109 2.80 -10.67 0.46
CA ILE A 109 1.46 -10.98 0.99
C ILE A 109 0.90 -12.24 0.33
N LEU A 110 1.02 -12.36 -1.00
CA LEU A 110 0.47 -13.48 -1.76
C LEU A 110 1.37 -14.73 -1.73
N GLY A 111 2.69 -14.54 -1.62
CA GLY A 111 3.70 -15.59 -1.58
C GLY A 111 4.04 -16.07 -0.16
N GLY A 112 3.49 -15.41 0.87
CA GLY A 112 3.61 -15.80 2.26
C GLY A 112 2.90 -17.12 2.54
N ARG A 113 3.57 -18.22 2.18
CA ARG A 113 3.24 -19.59 2.57
C ARG A 113 4.35 -20.15 3.43
#